data_AF-A0A485C253-F1
#
_entry.id   AF-A0A485C253-F1
#
_cell.length_a   1.000
_cell.length_b   1.000
_cell.length_c   1.000
_cell.angle_alpha   90.00
_cell.angle_beta   90.00
_cell.angle_gamma   90.00
#
_symmetry.space_group_name_H-M   'P 1'
#
loop_
_entity.id
_entity.type
_entity.pdbx_description
1 polymer ?
#
loop_
_entity_poly.entity_id
_entity_poly.type
_entity_poly.pdbx_seq_one_letter_code
_entity_poly.pdbx_strand_id
1 'polypeptide(L)'
;MHNAFRPSRFMLATAVMFVGAAVGCDDSAAAQREASAAPQNLQSPVLSTDDSRAVLVWEKPLTKADKVVDYHVYRGGELLGSARDNQDSFSPAKPYIDNFYQSLDSDSWQHKVDLRSFTAEGLKADSEYQFTVRAVYSDGNESVDSAPVTLHTRKTPHVVEVKTHGAVGDGKTLDTAALQQAIDSCTVARYPQGCKVLVQGGVFKTGALFLHSDMTLEIAEGATLLGSEDPAQYPLNKGYYLYPYTDNPLPKRPPSLINALADDDKGSSHAGTFRNIRIVGKGTVDGNGWTRGVKQGGT
;
A
#
# COMPACT_ATOMS: atom_id res chain seq x y z
N MET A 1 -60.01 13.11 -9.48
CA MET A 1 -60.65 14.08 -10.42
C MET A 1 -59.62 14.40 -11.48
N HIS A 2 -59.47 13.56 -12.50
CA HIS A 2 -60.07 13.74 -13.83
C HIS A 2 -59.87 15.17 -14.38
N ASN A 3 -58.93 15.32 -15.31
CA ASN A 3 -59.31 15.83 -16.63
C ASN A 3 -58.36 15.31 -17.71
N ALA A 4 -58.97 14.62 -18.65
CA ALA A 4 -58.39 14.11 -19.88
C ALA A 4 -58.59 15.15 -20.98
N PHE A 5 -57.62 15.26 -21.89
CA PHE A 5 -57.88 15.70 -23.25
C PHE A 5 -56.96 14.95 -24.23
N ARG A 6 -57.60 14.23 -25.15
CA ARG A 6 -57.13 13.72 -26.45
C ARG A 6 -58.14 14.27 -27.49
N PRO A 7 -57.94 14.18 -28.81
CA PRO A 7 -56.72 14.06 -29.63
C PRO A 7 -56.74 15.06 -30.83
N SER A 8 -55.71 15.07 -31.67
CA SER A 8 -55.86 15.45 -33.08
C SER A 8 -54.85 14.69 -33.95
N ARG A 9 -55.37 13.95 -34.93
CA ARG A 9 -54.63 13.30 -36.01
C ARG A 9 -54.63 14.25 -37.20
N PHE A 10 -53.48 14.61 -37.74
CA PHE A 10 -53.37 15.05 -39.13
C PHE A 10 -52.08 14.52 -39.78
N MET A 11 -52.34 13.79 -40.87
CA MET A 11 -51.57 13.62 -42.10
C MET A 11 -50.07 13.25 -42.10
N LEU A 12 -49.88 12.06 -42.68
CA LEU A 12 -48.69 11.55 -43.36
C LEU A 12 -48.09 12.58 -44.33
N ALA A 13 -46.79 12.87 -44.20
CA ALA A 13 -45.97 13.38 -45.29
C ALA A 13 -44.69 12.54 -45.35
N THR A 14 -44.59 11.76 -46.42
CA THR A 14 -43.48 10.87 -46.74
C THR A 14 -42.23 11.71 -47.05
N ALA A 15 -41.25 11.72 -46.16
CA ALA A 15 -39.91 12.23 -46.46
C ALA A 15 -39.01 11.04 -46.79
N VAL A 16 -38.62 10.94 -48.07
CA VAL A 16 -37.61 10.02 -48.56
C VAL A 16 -36.28 10.39 -47.90
N MET A 17 -35.83 9.58 -46.93
CA MET A 17 -34.44 9.65 -46.46
C MET A 17 -33.54 9.01 -47.51
N PHE A 18 -32.63 9.81 -48.06
CA PHE A 18 -31.42 9.31 -48.69
C PHE A 18 -30.66 8.46 -47.67
N VAL A 19 -30.55 7.15 -47.94
CA VAL A 19 -29.58 6.29 -47.28
C VAL A 19 -28.20 6.70 -47.79
N GLY A 20 -27.57 7.64 -47.08
CA GLY A 20 -26.12 7.75 -47.08
C GLY A 20 -25.58 6.59 -46.27
N ALA A 21 -24.99 5.59 -46.93
CA ALA A 21 -24.20 4.57 -46.27
C ALA A 21 -22.94 5.23 -45.69
N ALA A 22 -23.03 5.75 -44.47
CA ALA A 22 -21.86 6.03 -43.66
C ALA A 22 -21.38 4.69 -43.09
N VAL A 23 -20.27 4.19 -43.64
CA VAL A 23 -19.45 3.15 -43.02
C VAL A 23 -18.89 3.75 -41.73
N GLY A 24 -19.62 3.56 -40.64
CA GLY A 24 -19.30 4.07 -39.31
C GLY A 24 -19.54 3.00 -38.27
N CYS A 25 -18.86 1.86 -38.42
CA CYS A 25 -18.84 0.76 -37.47
C CYS A 25 -17.56 -0.05 -37.70
N ASP A 26 -16.44 0.39 -37.14
CA ASP A 26 -15.27 -0.48 -36.91
C ASP A 26 -14.31 0.12 -35.86
N ASP A 27 -14.17 1.45 -35.80
CA ASP A 27 -13.22 2.12 -34.89
C ASP A 27 -13.52 1.90 -33.40
N SER A 28 -14.79 1.93 -32.99
CA SER A 28 -15.16 1.71 -31.58
C SER A 28 -14.93 0.27 -31.13
N ALA A 29 -15.13 -0.70 -32.02
CA ALA A 29 -14.91 -2.11 -31.71
C ALA A 29 -13.42 -2.46 -31.70
N ALA A 30 -12.64 -1.87 -32.61
CA ALA A 30 -11.18 -1.98 -32.61
C ALA A 30 -10.56 -1.35 -31.36
N ALA A 31 -10.95 -0.12 -31.01
CA ALA A 31 -10.48 0.57 -29.80
C ALA A 31 -10.85 -0.20 -28.51
N GLN A 32 -12.05 -0.78 -28.46
CA GLN A 32 -12.47 -1.60 -27.31
C GLN A 32 -11.69 -2.92 -27.21
N ARG A 33 -11.32 -3.53 -28.36
CA ARG A 33 -10.44 -4.72 -28.38
C ARG A 33 -9.03 -4.37 -27.92
N GLU A 34 -8.46 -3.25 -28.36
CA GLU A 34 -7.14 -2.79 -27.92
C GLU A 34 -7.12 -2.45 -26.43
N ALA A 35 -8.11 -1.71 -25.93
CA ALA A 35 -8.25 -1.41 -24.51
C ALA A 35 -8.37 -2.67 -23.64
N SER A 36 -9.02 -3.72 -24.13
CA SER A 36 -9.15 -5.00 -23.43
C SER A 36 -7.85 -5.82 -23.38
N ALA A 37 -6.87 -5.50 -24.24
CA ALA A 37 -5.55 -6.13 -24.27
C ALA A 37 -4.50 -5.35 -23.44
N ALA A 38 -4.85 -4.16 -22.95
CA ALA A 38 -4.02 -3.38 -22.03
C ALA A 38 -4.13 -3.89 -20.59
N PRO A 39 -3.12 -3.68 -19.74
CA PRO A 39 -3.26 -3.85 -18.29
C PRO A 39 -4.36 -2.95 -17.72
N GLN A 40 -5.10 -3.47 -16.73
CA GLN A 40 -6.27 -2.80 -16.17
C GLN A 40 -5.96 -2.18 -14.80
N ASN A 41 -6.74 -1.19 -14.38
CA ASN A 41 -6.73 -0.67 -13.01
C ASN A 41 -5.33 -0.31 -12.46
N LEU A 42 -4.49 0.31 -13.29
CA LEU A 42 -3.21 0.86 -12.84
C LEU A 42 -3.47 1.92 -11.76
N GLN A 43 -2.85 1.73 -10.59
CA GLN A 43 -3.02 2.61 -9.44
C GLN A 43 -1.80 2.60 -8.52
N SER A 44 -1.74 3.58 -7.62
CA SER A 44 -0.84 3.56 -6.47
C SER A 44 -1.61 3.10 -5.22
N PRO A 45 -1.17 2.06 -4.51
CA PRO A 45 -1.78 1.68 -3.22
C PRO A 45 -1.78 2.86 -2.23
N VAL A 46 -2.78 2.88 -1.34
CA VAL A 46 -2.98 3.96 -0.35
C VAL A 46 -1.69 4.22 0.43
N LEU A 47 -1.24 5.47 0.42
CA LEU A 47 -0.04 5.97 1.10
C LEU A 47 1.30 5.33 0.68
N SER A 48 1.36 4.65 -0.46
CA SER A 48 2.58 4.02 -0.98
C SER A 48 3.49 4.96 -1.80
N THR A 49 3.02 6.17 -2.10
CA THR A 49 3.83 7.27 -2.65
C THR A 49 4.40 8.14 -1.52
N ASP A 50 5.71 8.36 -1.54
CA ASP A 50 6.41 9.30 -0.68
C ASP A 50 7.02 10.46 -1.48
N ASP A 51 8.06 11.11 -0.97
CA ASP A 51 8.71 12.28 -1.57
C ASP A 51 9.72 11.92 -2.67
N SER A 52 10.04 10.63 -2.86
CA SER A 52 11.03 10.19 -3.85
C SER A 52 10.68 8.89 -4.57
N ARG A 53 9.62 8.19 -4.13
CA ARG A 53 9.20 6.90 -4.64
C ARG A 53 7.67 6.78 -4.74
N ALA A 54 7.23 5.90 -5.63
CA ALA A 54 5.84 5.49 -5.75
C ALA A 54 5.77 3.98 -6.03
N VAL A 55 4.84 3.28 -5.37
CA VAL A 55 4.50 1.90 -5.74
C VAL A 55 3.32 1.94 -6.69
N LEU A 56 3.43 1.22 -7.80
CA LEU A 56 2.39 1.00 -8.79
C LEU A 56 1.94 -0.45 -8.72
N VAL A 57 0.63 -0.68 -8.83
CA VAL A 57 0.03 -2.01 -8.98
C VAL A 57 -1.03 -1.97 -10.07
N TRP A 58 -1.27 -3.11 -10.71
CA TRP A 58 -2.24 -3.23 -11.79
C TRP A 58 -2.87 -4.62 -11.86
N GLU A 59 -3.94 -4.73 -12.62
CA GLU A 59 -4.59 -5.98 -12.98
C GLU A 59 -4.13 -6.46 -14.37
N LYS A 60 -4.29 -7.76 -14.62
CA LYS A 60 -3.96 -8.35 -15.90
C LYS A 60 -4.87 -7.78 -17.00
N PRO A 61 -4.45 -7.83 -18.27
CA PRO A 61 -5.35 -7.60 -19.39
C PRO A 61 -6.60 -8.51 -19.34
N LEU A 62 -7.71 -8.04 -19.90
CA LEU A 62 -8.94 -8.85 -20.01
C LEU A 62 -8.83 -9.92 -21.11
N THR A 63 -7.95 -9.70 -22.08
CA THR A 63 -7.67 -10.63 -23.19
C THR A 63 -6.17 -10.93 -23.27
N LYS A 64 -5.81 -12.11 -23.76
CA LYS A 64 -4.41 -12.57 -23.92
C LYS A 64 -3.59 -12.61 -22.60
N ALA A 65 -4.26 -12.60 -21.44
CA ALA A 65 -3.59 -12.66 -20.14
C ALA A 65 -2.73 -13.92 -19.96
N ASP A 66 -3.09 -15.02 -20.63
CA ASP A 66 -2.37 -16.29 -20.68
C ASP A 66 -1.03 -16.21 -21.44
N LYS A 67 -0.84 -15.16 -22.26
CA LYS A 67 0.36 -14.96 -23.08
C LYS A 67 1.35 -14.00 -22.46
N VAL A 68 0.98 -13.35 -21.36
CA VAL A 68 1.80 -12.36 -20.67
C VAL A 68 2.92 -13.07 -19.93
N VAL A 69 4.15 -12.57 -20.09
CA VAL A 69 5.35 -13.12 -19.43
C VAL A 69 6.01 -12.10 -18.50
N ASP A 70 5.73 -10.81 -18.70
CA ASP A 70 6.18 -9.70 -17.86
C ASP A 70 5.32 -8.45 -18.09
N TYR A 71 5.66 -7.37 -17.42
CA TYR A 71 5.09 -6.04 -17.63
C TYR A 71 6.21 -4.99 -17.65
N HIS A 72 6.05 -4.00 -18.51
CA HIS A 72 6.93 -2.83 -18.58
C HIS A 72 6.21 -1.60 -18.07
N VAL A 73 6.89 -0.80 -17.26
CA VAL A 73 6.35 0.43 -16.67
C VAL A 73 6.98 1.64 -17.32
N TYR A 74 6.15 2.61 -17.68
CA TYR A 74 6.53 3.81 -18.39
C TYR A 74 6.19 5.06 -17.58
N ARG A 75 7.00 6.10 -17.70
CA ARG A 75 6.78 7.42 -17.11
C ARG A 75 6.90 8.50 -18.18
N GLY A 76 5.80 9.19 -18.47
CA GLY A 76 5.77 10.17 -19.57
C GLY A 76 6.18 9.57 -20.93
N GLY A 77 5.91 8.28 -21.15
CA GLY A 77 6.30 7.54 -22.35
C GLY A 77 7.73 6.97 -22.35
N GLU A 78 8.56 7.29 -21.36
CA GLU A 78 9.89 6.70 -21.21
C GLU A 78 9.82 5.39 -20.41
N LEU A 79 10.45 4.33 -20.92
CA LEU A 79 10.54 3.04 -20.22
C LEU A 79 11.37 3.19 -18.94
N LEU A 80 10.79 2.81 -17.80
CA LEU A 80 11.51 2.72 -16.53
C LEU A 80 12.15 1.34 -16.32
N GLY A 81 11.49 0.28 -16.80
CA GLY A 81 11.99 -1.09 -16.70
C GLY A 81 10.87 -2.12 -16.59
N SER A 82 11.27 -3.39 -16.38
CA SER A 82 10.35 -4.50 -16.18
C SER A 82 9.89 -4.64 -14.73
N ALA A 83 8.69 -5.20 -14.53
CA ALA A 83 8.18 -5.54 -13.21
C ALA A 83 9.03 -6.63 -12.56
N ARG A 84 9.49 -7.61 -13.34
CA ARG A 84 10.33 -8.70 -12.84
C ARG A 84 11.66 -8.22 -12.26
N ASP A 85 12.41 -7.42 -13.02
CA ASP A 85 13.72 -6.91 -12.58
C ASP A 85 13.57 -5.93 -11.42
N ASN A 86 12.50 -5.12 -11.44
CA ASN A 86 12.18 -4.23 -10.33
C ASN A 86 11.96 -5.02 -9.03
N GLN A 87 11.23 -6.13 -9.08
CA GLN A 87 10.98 -6.94 -7.89
C GLN A 87 12.25 -7.59 -7.32
N ASP A 88 13.28 -7.83 -8.11
CA ASP A 88 14.57 -8.32 -7.58
C ASP A 88 15.20 -7.33 -6.59
N SER A 89 14.93 -6.03 -6.77
CA SER A 89 15.44 -4.97 -5.91
C SER A 89 14.54 -4.65 -4.71
N PHE A 90 13.22 -4.77 -4.87
CA PHE A 90 12.25 -4.22 -3.91
C PHE A 90 11.42 -5.27 -3.18
N SER A 91 11.28 -6.49 -3.70
CA SER A 91 10.43 -7.53 -3.12
C SER A 91 11.27 -8.53 -2.32
N PRO A 92 11.13 -8.60 -0.98
CA PRO A 92 11.82 -9.62 -0.20
C PRO A 92 11.32 -11.05 -0.52
N ALA A 93 10.16 -11.18 -1.16
CA ALA A 93 9.60 -12.47 -1.57
C ALA A 93 10.20 -13.00 -2.88
N LYS A 94 10.70 -12.11 -3.76
CA LYS A 94 11.12 -12.46 -5.12
C LYS A 94 12.22 -13.55 -5.16
N PRO A 95 13.29 -13.50 -4.33
CA PRO A 95 14.28 -14.58 -4.30
C PRO A 95 13.69 -15.95 -3.90
N TYR A 96 12.66 -15.99 -3.06
CA TYR A 96 11.98 -17.23 -2.66
C TYR A 96 11.08 -17.77 -3.78
N ILE A 97 10.41 -16.88 -4.51
CA ILE A 97 9.60 -17.22 -5.70
C ILE A 97 10.51 -17.81 -6.78
N ASP A 98 11.65 -17.20 -7.04
CA ASP A 98 12.60 -17.71 -8.03
C ASP A 98 13.16 -19.07 -7.60
N ASN A 99 13.58 -19.20 -6.34
CA ASN A 99 14.05 -20.45 -5.80
C ASN A 99 12.99 -21.56 -5.88
N PHE A 100 11.71 -21.25 -5.64
CA PHE A 100 10.61 -22.21 -5.80
C PHE A 100 10.59 -22.81 -7.20
N TYR A 101 10.61 -21.98 -8.25
CA TYR A 101 10.61 -22.50 -9.62
C TYR A 101 11.93 -23.18 -10.01
N GLN A 102 13.07 -22.68 -9.54
CA GLN A 102 14.37 -23.29 -9.84
C GLN A 102 14.52 -24.68 -9.19
N SER A 103 13.94 -24.89 -8.01
CA SER A 103 14.12 -26.12 -7.23
C SER A 103 12.99 -27.14 -7.37
N LEU A 104 11.75 -26.70 -7.65
CA LEU A 104 10.57 -27.57 -7.59
C LEU A 104 9.80 -27.70 -8.91
N ASP A 105 10.13 -26.95 -9.96
CA ASP A 105 9.40 -26.95 -11.23
C ASP A 105 10.16 -27.66 -12.36
N SER A 106 10.64 -28.89 -12.09
CA SER A 106 11.46 -29.65 -13.03
C SER A 106 10.73 -30.11 -14.30
N ASP A 107 9.41 -30.25 -14.23
CA ASP A 107 8.53 -30.68 -15.32
C ASP A 107 7.71 -29.54 -15.92
N SER A 108 7.96 -28.29 -15.51
CA SER A 108 7.22 -27.09 -15.93
C SER A 108 5.71 -27.16 -15.65
N TRP A 109 5.29 -27.95 -14.65
CA TRP A 109 3.88 -28.06 -14.26
C TRP A 109 3.40 -26.86 -13.44
N GLN A 110 4.30 -26.18 -12.72
CA GLN A 110 3.91 -25.09 -11.83
C GLN A 110 3.45 -23.87 -12.62
N HIS A 111 2.31 -23.29 -12.20
CA HIS A 111 1.84 -22.04 -12.76
C HIS A 111 2.83 -20.90 -12.43
N LYS A 112 3.33 -20.21 -13.46
CA LYS A 112 4.20 -19.05 -13.30
C LYS A 112 3.36 -17.86 -12.85
N VAL A 113 3.72 -17.29 -11.69
CA VAL A 113 3.05 -16.11 -11.16
C VAL A 113 3.44 -14.86 -11.94
N ASP A 114 2.45 -13.97 -12.12
CA ASP A 114 2.67 -12.65 -12.70
C ASP A 114 3.02 -11.65 -11.61
N LEU A 115 4.12 -10.93 -11.82
CA LEU A 115 4.56 -9.85 -10.96
C LEU A 115 3.86 -8.56 -11.40
N ARG A 116 2.94 -8.07 -10.56
CA ARG A 116 2.03 -6.96 -10.89
C ARG A 116 2.22 -5.75 -9.98
N SER A 117 3.46 -5.50 -9.59
CA SER A 117 3.85 -4.32 -8.85
C SER A 117 5.20 -3.81 -9.33
N PHE A 118 5.40 -2.50 -9.22
CA PHE A 118 6.63 -1.81 -9.58
C PHE A 118 6.87 -0.64 -8.62
N THR A 119 8.07 -0.52 -8.08
CA THR A 119 8.49 0.64 -7.29
C THR A 119 9.26 1.60 -8.19
N ALA A 120 8.64 2.73 -8.53
CA ALA A 120 9.31 3.83 -9.21
C ALA A 120 10.13 4.62 -8.19
N GLU A 121 11.40 4.88 -8.50
CA GLU A 121 12.32 5.64 -7.64
C GLU A 121 12.93 6.83 -8.38
N GLY A 122 13.74 7.62 -7.65
CA GLY A 122 14.39 8.81 -8.22
C GLY A 122 13.39 9.92 -8.59
N LEU A 123 12.21 9.93 -7.98
CA LEU A 123 11.23 11.00 -8.14
C LEU A 123 11.67 12.22 -7.32
N LYS A 124 11.27 13.40 -7.78
CA LYS A 124 11.45 14.65 -7.04
C LYS A 124 10.25 14.85 -6.13
N ALA A 125 10.49 15.41 -4.95
CA ALA A 125 9.42 15.77 -4.02
C ALA A 125 8.46 16.82 -4.63
N ASP A 126 7.22 16.81 -4.15
CA ASP A 126 6.17 17.76 -4.51
C ASP A 126 5.98 17.94 -6.03
N SER A 127 6.12 16.83 -6.77
CA SER A 127 6.09 16.79 -8.23
C SER A 127 5.07 15.78 -8.75
N GLU A 128 4.42 16.14 -9.85
CA GLU A 128 3.45 15.31 -10.56
C GLU A 128 4.15 14.40 -11.59
N TYR A 129 3.70 13.16 -11.67
CA TYR A 129 4.17 12.16 -12.62
C TYR A 129 3.00 11.37 -13.20
N GLN A 130 3.05 11.09 -14.51
CA GLN A 130 2.12 10.19 -15.17
C GLN A 130 2.80 8.87 -15.51
N PHE A 131 2.14 7.76 -15.18
CA PHE A 131 2.61 6.41 -15.45
C PHE A 131 1.61 5.61 -16.29
N THR A 132 2.13 4.73 -17.14
CA THR A 132 1.37 3.68 -17.84
C THR A 132 2.10 2.35 -17.68
N VAL A 133 1.38 1.25 -17.91
CA VAL A 133 1.94 -0.10 -17.92
C VAL A 133 1.54 -0.81 -19.19
N ARG A 134 2.45 -1.61 -19.74
CA ARG A 134 2.20 -2.51 -20.87
C ARG A 134 2.49 -3.94 -20.47
N ALA A 135 1.66 -4.86 -20.95
CA ALA A 135 1.95 -6.28 -20.85
C ALA A 135 3.00 -6.66 -21.90
N VAL A 136 3.95 -7.51 -21.51
CA VAL A 136 4.97 -8.07 -22.41
C VAL A 136 4.58 -9.51 -22.71
N TYR A 137 4.53 -9.86 -23.99
CA TYR A 137 4.14 -11.19 -24.45
C TYR A 137 5.36 -12.07 -24.77
N SER A 138 5.13 -13.38 -24.83
CA SER A 138 6.17 -14.38 -25.15
C SER A 138 6.86 -14.20 -26.52
N ASP A 139 6.24 -13.48 -27.46
CA ASP A 139 6.83 -13.13 -28.76
C ASP A 139 7.71 -11.86 -28.70
N GLY A 140 7.85 -11.25 -27.51
CA GLY A 140 8.61 -10.03 -27.28
C GLY A 140 7.83 -8.73 -27.57
N ASN A 141 6.62 -8.81 -28.10
CA ASN A 141 5.79 -7.63 -28.34
C ASN A 141 5.11 -7.14 -27.06
N GLU A 142 4.73 -5.87 -27.06
CA GLU A 142 3.97 -5.25 -25.97
C GLU A 142 2.49 -5.06 -26.33
N SER A 143 1.64 -4.99 -25.30
CA SER A 143 0.30 -4.43 -25.44
C SER A 143 0.35 -2.91 -25.68
N VAL A 144 -0.80 -2.33 -26.00
CA VAL A 144 -1.01 -0.89 -25.83
C VAL A 144 -0.90 -0.48 -24.35
N ASP A 145 -0.74 0.81 -24.10
CA ASP A 145 -0.70 1.37 -22.74
C ASP A 145 -2.00 1.11 -21.97
N SER A 146 -1.87 0.83 -20.67
CA SER A 146 -2.98 0.96 -19.72
C SER A 146 -3.56 2.37 -19.73
N ALA A 147 -4.74 2.54 -19.15
CA ALA A 147 -5.16 3.88 -18.73
C ALA A 147 -4.07 4.49 -17.83
N PRO A 148 -3.69 5.77 -18.03
CA PRO A 148 -2.62 6.39 -17.27
C PRO A 148 -3.08 6.65 -15.82
N VAL A 149 -2.12 6.60 -14.89
CA VAL A 149 -2.30 7.12 -13.53
C VAL A 149 -1.41 8.33 -13.34
N THR A 150 -1.99 9.41 -12.83
CA THR A 150 -1.25 10.61 -12.41
C THR A 150 -1.09 10.57 -10.90
N LEU A 151 0.16 10.68 -10.42
CA LEU A 151 0.52 10.67 -9.02
C LEU A 151 1.27 11.96 -8.68
N HIS A 152 0.97 12.52 -7.51
CA HIS A 152 1.74 13.61 -6.93
C HIS A 152 2.58 13.06 -5.77
N THR A 153 3.89 13.23 -5.86
CA THR A 153 4.81 12.88 -4.76
C THR A 153 4.60 13.82 -3.58
N ARG A 154 4.91 13.34 -2.38
CA ARG A 154 4.78 14.17 -1.18
C ARG A 154 5.89 15.21 -1.13
N LYS A 155 5.68 16.25 -0.33
CA LYS A 155 6.77 17.11 0.14
C LYS A 155 7.74 16.29 0.99
N THR A 156 9.02 16.64 0.94
CA THR A 156 10.01 16.04 1.83
C THR A 156 9.61 16.28 3.29
N PRO A 157 9.38 15.21 4.07
CA PRO A 157 8.91 15.36 5.44
C PRO A 157 10.03 15.87 6.35
N HIS A 158 9.66 16.53 7.44
CA HIS A 158 10.62 16.78 8.51
C HIS A 158 10.98 15.46 9.22
N VAL A 159 12.26 15.22 9.46
CA VAL A 159 12.73 14.02 10.16
C VAL A 159 12.91 14.34 11.65
N VAL A 160 12.21 13.60 12.50
CA VAL A 160 12.33 13.63 13.96
C VAL A 160 13.11 12.39 14.39
N GLU A 161 14.38 12.55 14.74
CA GLU A 161 15.19 11.43 15.22
C GLU A 161 14.89 11.11 16.69
N VAL A 162 14.67 9.84 17.01
CA VAL A 162 14.33 9.45 18.39
C VAL A 162 15.45 9.73 19.39
N LYS A 163 16.71 9.73 18.92
CA LYS A 163 17.88 10.05 19.74
C LYS A 163 17.93 11.51 20.19
N THR A 164 17.32 12.44 19.44
CA THR A 164 17.23 13.85 19.87
C THR A 164 16.23 14.05 21.01
N HIS A 165 15.40 13.03 21.29
CA HIS A 165 14.50 12.98 22.43
C HIS A 165 15.06 12.12 23.59
N GLY A 166 16.33 11.70 23.50
CA GLY A 166 17.02 10.97 24.56
C GLY A 166 16.91 9.44 24.47
N ALA A 167 16.41 8.88 23.36
CA ALA A 167 16.43 7.43 23.16
C ALA A 167 17.88 6.94 23.01
N VAL A 168 18.25 5.90 23.76
CA VAL A 168 19.63 5.41 23.84
C VAL A 168 19.90 4.34 22.80
N GLY A 169 19.00 3.36 22.64
CA GLY A 169 19.16 2.30 21.63
C GLY A 169 20.22 1.23 21.97
N ASP A 170 20.47 0.97 23.25
CA ASP A 170 21.44 -0.02 23.76
C ASP A 170 20.85 -1.42 24.06
N GLY A 171 19.55 -1.61 23.81
CA GLY A 171 18.78 -2.82 24.07
C GLY A 171 18.41 -3.05 25.53
N LYS A 172 18.77 -2.14 26.44
CA LYS A 172 18.62 -2.28 27.89
C LYS A 172 17.85 -1.12 28.51
N THR A 173 18.20 0.10 28.14
CA THR A 173 17.51 1.32 28.55
C THR A 173 16.09 1.31 28.01
N LEU A 174 15.13 1.61 28.88
CA LEU A 174 13.72 1.71 28.50
C LEU A 174 13.47 3.05 27.79
N ASP A 175 13.41 3.01 26.47
CA ASP A 175 13.31 4.17 25.59
C ASP A 175 11.86 4.68 25.38
N THR A 176 10.87 4.08 26.06
CA THR A 176 9.43 4.38 25.86
C THR A 176 9.11 5.87 25.90
N ALA A 177 9.62 6.59 26.89
CA ALA A 177 9.34 8.01 27.06
C ALA A 177 9.95 8.86 25.93
N ALA A 178 11.20 8.57 25.54
CA ALA A 178 11.89 9.29 24.47
C ALA A 178 11.25 9.03 23.10
N LEU A 179 10.91 7.76 22.83
CA LEU A 179 10.21 7.35 21.61
C LEU A 179 8.82 8.01 21.51
N GLN A 180 8.04 8.00 22.60
CA GLN A 180 6.73 8.64 22.62
C GLN A 180 6.84 10.16 22.45
N GLN A 181 7.82 10.83 23.07
CA GLN A 181 8.04 12.25 22.86
C GLN A 181 8.38 12.61 21.41
N ALA A 182 9.17 11.76 20.73
CA ALA A 182 9.45 11.93 19.31
C ALA A 182 8.17 11.82 18.46
N ILE A 183 7.33 10.81 18.76
CA ILE A 183 6.00 10.63 18.16
C ILE A 183 5.12 11.86 18.39
N ASP A 184 4.94 12.28 19.64
CA ASP A 184 4.07 13.40 20.02
C ASP A 184 4.52 14.73 19.39
N SER A 185 5.82 14.90 19.12
CA SER A 185 6.36 16.09 18.48
C SER A 185 6.11 16.12 16.96
N CYS A 186 5.89 14.97 16.33
CA CYS A 186 5.73 14.80 14.90
C CYS A 186 4.29 15.12 14.49
N THR A 187 3.91 16.40 14.48
CA THR A 187 2.56 16.82 14.09
C THR A 187 2.56 17.72 12.86
N VAL A 188 1.46 17.72 12.10
CA VAL A 188 1.27 18.65 10.96
C VAL A 188 1.16 20.11 11.38
N ALA A 189 0.76 20.39 12.62
CA ALA A 189 0.75 21.74 13.19
C ALA A 189 2.17 22.29 13.33
N ARG A 190 3.13 21.43 13.72
CA ARG A 190 4.55 21.78 13.85
C ARG A 190 5.30 21.67 12.51
N TYR A 191 4.95 20.68 11.70
CA TYR A 191 5.58 20.38 10.42
C TYR A 191 4.52 20.31 9.32
N PRO A 192 4.12 21.45 8.73
CA PRO A 192 3.05 21.50 7.72
C PRO A 192 3.30 20.67 6.46
N GLN A 193 4.57 20.35 6.16
CA GLN A 193 4.98 19.46 5.08
C GLN A 193 4.83 17.96 5.42
N GLY A 194 4.38 17.63 6.64
CA GLY A 194 4.40 16.29 7.20
C GLY A 194 5.71 15.99 7.92
N CYS A 195 5.72 14.89 8.68
CA CYS A 195 6.88 14.48 9.45
C CYS A 195 7.04 12.97 9.49
N LYS A 196 8.25 12.56 9.83
CA LYS A 196 8.71 11.18 9.93
C LYS A 196 9.51 11.03 11.22
N VAL A 197 9.08 10.16 12.12
CA VAL A 197 9.86 9.72 13.27
C VAL A 197 10.83 8.65 12.80
N LEU A 198 12.13 8.87 13.00
CA LEU A 198 13.20 7.98 12.55
C LEU A 198 13.84 7.25 13.74
N VAL A 199 13.70 5.92 13.74
CA VAL A 199 14.39 4.99 14.63
C VAL A 199 15.56 4.39 13.87
N GLN A 200 16.80 4.74 14.22
CA GLN A 200 17.99 4.27 13.52
C GLN A 200 19.17 3.91 14.43
N GLY A 201 19.95 2.91 14.01
CA GLY A 201 21.23 2.54 14.60
C GLY A 201 21.17 2.16 16.09
N GLY A 202 20.52 1.04 16.41
CA GLY A 202 20.43 0.54 17.78
C GLY A 202 19.26 -0.41 18.01
N VAL A 203 19.20 -0.97 19.23
CA VAL A 203 18.08 -1.76 19.73
C VAL A 203 17.38 -0.94 20.80
N PHE A 204 16.15 -0.53 20.57
CA PHE A 204 15.42 0.37 21.46
C PHE A 204 14.40 -0.45 22.24
N LYS A 205 14.70 -0.74 23.51
CA LYS A 205 13.75 -1.46 24.39
C LYS A 205 12.62 -0.51 24.75
N THR A 206 11.38 -0.90 24.48
CA THR A 206 10.22 -0.03 24.68
C THR A 206 8.98 -0.78 25.15
N GLY A 207 8.18 -0.10 25.95
CA GLY A 207 6.78 -0.44 26.21
C GLY A 207 5.87 -0.04 25.04
N ALA A 208 4.57 0.01 25.31
CA ALA A 208 3.57 0.43 24.34
C ALA A 208 3.80 1.88 23.85
N LEU A 209 3.86 2.03 22.53
CA LEU A 209 3.89 3.32 21.83
C LEU A 209 2.54 3.60 21.18
N PHE A 210 2.13 4.87 21.14
CA PHE A 210 0.83 5.32 20.64
C PHE A 210 1.05 6.33 19.51
N LEU A 211 0.76 5.90 18.29
CA LEU A 211 0.79 6.73 17.09
C LEU A 211 -0.48 7.57 16.98
N HIS A 212 -0.41 8.62 16.19
CA HIS A 212 -1.54 9.48 15.88
C HIS A 212 -1.62 9.74 14.36
N SER A 213 -2.63 10.48 13.92
CA SER A 213 -2.84 10.77 12.50
C SER A 213 -1.69 11.54 11.85
N ASP A 214 -1.58 11.41 10.52
CA ASP A 214 -0.74 12.25 9.66
C ASP A 214 0.77 12.19 9.97
N MET A 215 1.29 10.99 10.29
CA MET A 215 2.70 10.76 10.59
C MET A 215 3.28 9.50 9.89
N THR A 216 4.61 9.44 9.78
CA THR A 216 5.35 8.22 9.43
C THR A 216 6.24 7.80 10.59
N LEU A 217 6.20 6.54 11.00
CA LEU A 217 7.23 5.90 11.82
C LEU A 217 8.14 5.08 10.90
N GLU A 218 9.41 5.46 10.80
CA GLU A 218 10.41 4.72 10.03
C GLU A 218 11.37 3.99 10.99
N ILE A 219 11.42 2.67 10.85
CA ILE A 219 12.39 1.82 11.54
C ILE A 219 13.46 1.47 10.50
N ALA A 220 14.58 2.17 10.56
CA ALA A 220 15.66 2.04 9.59
C ALA A 220 16.29 0.64 9.62
N GLU A 221 16.94 0.27 8.52
CA GLU A 221 17.72 -0.96 8.46
C GLU A 221 18.73 -1.04 9.61
N GLY A 222 18.84 -2.21 10.24
CA GLY A 222 19.71 -2.43 11.40
C GLY A 222 19.20 -1.84 12.73
N ALA A 223 18.04 -1.17 12.74
CA ALA A 223 17.37 -0.78 13.98
C ALA A 223 16.35 -1.84 14.43
N THR A 224 16.14 -1.95 15.74
CA THR A 224 15.12 -2.83 16.32
C THR A 224 14.31 -2.08 17.36
N LEU A 225 12.98 -2.11 17.24
CA LEU A 225 12.09 -1.85 18.37
C LEU A 225 11.90 -3.16 19.11
N LEU A 226 12.45 -3.26 20.33
CA LEU A 226 12.39 -4.46 21.15
C LEU A 226 11.34 -4.28 22.25
N GLY A 227 10.37 -5.18 22.34
CA GLY A 227 9.37 -5.18 23.38
C GLY A 227 10.00 -5.34 24.77
N SER A 228 9.55 -4.52 25.72
CA SER A 228 9.84 -4.75 27.13
C SER A 228 9.22 -6.07 27.59
N GLU A 229 9.96 -6.84 28.37
CA GLU A 229 9.46 -8.04 29.04
C GLU A 229 8.59 -7.72 30.27
N ASP A 230 8.62 -6.48 30.77
CA ASP A 230 7.84 -6.02 31.92
C ASP A 230 6.38 -5.72 31.52
N PRO A 231 5.38 -6.45 32.07
CA PRO A 231 3.96 -6.23 31.79
C PRO A 231 3.46 -4.83 32.17
N ALA A 232 4.11 -4.14 33.13
CA ALA A 232 3.73 -2.78 33.51
C ALA A 232 3.96 -1.77 32.38
N GLN A 233 4.78 -2.11 31.38
CA GLN A 233 5.00 -1.31 30.17
C GLN A 233 3.87 -1.43 29.14
N TYR A 234 2.87 -2.27 29.40
CA TYR A 234 1.66 -2.46 28.58
C TYR A 234 0.41 -2.32 29.45
N PRO A 235 0.13 -1.12 29.98
CA PRO A 235 -0.83 -0.98 31.06
C PRO A 235 -2.27 -1.15 30.56
N LEU A 236 -3.06 -1.98 31.26
CA LEU A 236 -4.45 -2.28 30.89
C LEU A 236 -5.35 -1.04 30.78
N ASN A 237 -5.06 0.05 31.50
CA ASN A 237 -5.83 1.29 31.37
C ASN A 237 -5.71 1.93 29.97
N LYS A 238 -4.60 1.70 29.25
CA LYS A 238 -4.39 2.09 27.83
C LYS A 238 -4.69 0.96 26.84
N GLY A 239 -5.31 -0.12 27.31
CA GLY A 239 -5.70 -1.27 26.51
C GLY A 239 -6.98 -1.04 25.71
N TYR A 240 -7.43 -2.07 25.00
CA TYR A 240 -8.59 -2.02 24.11
C TYR A 240 -9.56 -3.19 24.36
N TYR A 241 -10.80 -3.03 23.93
CA TYR A 241 -11.75 -4.13 23.76
C TYR A 241 -11.83 -4.49 22.27
N LEU A 242 -11.89 -5.79 21.95
CA LEU A 242 -11.87 -6.20 20.54
C LEU A 242 -13.15 -5.83 19.78
N TYR A 243 -14.30 -5.82 20.47
CA TYR A 243 -15.60 -5.47 19.89
C TYR A 243 -16.46 -4.73 20.93
N PRO A 244 -17.51 -3.99 20.50
CA PRO A 244 -18.39 -3.33 21.43
C PRO A 244 -19.38 -4.35 22.00
N TYR A 245 -19.26 -4.66 23.28
CA TYR A 245 -20.20 -5.54 23.98
C TYR A 245 -20.95 -4.76 25.04
N THR A 246 -22.28 -4.79 24.97
CA THR A 246 -23.18 -4.25 26.00
C THR A 246 -23.48 -5.28 27.08
N ASP A 247 -23.56 -6.55 26.69
CA ASP A 247 -23.86 -7.66 27.59
C ASP A 247 -22.60 -8.52 27.73
N ASN A 248 -22.01 -8.48 28.93
CA ASN A 248 -20.78 -9.21 29.30
C ASN A 248 -19.50 -8.62 28.68
N PRO A 249 -18.84 -7.63 29.32
CA PRO A 249 -17.61 -7.04 28.77
C PRO A 249 -16.53 -8.12 28.69
N LEU A 250 -16.11 -8.46 27.46
CA LEU A 250 -14.91 -9.27 27.25
C LEU A 250 -13.71 -8.67 28.01
N PRO A 251 -12.71 -9.47 28.42
CA PRO A 251 -11.58 -8.93 29.14
C PRO A 251 -10.87 -7.87 28.29
N LYS A 252 -10.64 -6.70 28.90
CA LYS A 252 -9.81 -5.65 28.31
C LYS A 252 -8.43 -6.22 28.03
N ARG A 253 -7.93 -6.04 26.80
CA ARG A 253 -6.60 -6.49 26.38
C ARG A 253 -5.59 -5.38 26.61
N PRO A 254 -4.35 -5.69 27.02
CA PRO A 254 -3.30 -4.67 27.11
C PRO A 254 -3.00 -4.08 25.72
N PRO A 255 -2.40 -2.87 25.65
CA PRO A 255 -1.92 -2.33 24.39
C PRO A 255 -0.85 -3.24 23.78
N SER A 256 -0.69 -3.16 22.47
CA SER A 256 0.41 -3.79 21.73
C SER A 256 1.70 -2.97 21.88
N LEU A 257 2.79 -3.41 21.26
CA LEU A 257 4.04 -2.63 21.18
C LEU A 257 3.86 -1.29 20.44
N ILE A 258 3.09 -1.31 19.34
CA ILE A 258 2.77 -0.12 18.54
C ILE A 258 1.24 -0.07 18.39
N ASN A 259 0.65 1.09 18.65
CA ASN A 259 -0.80 1.26 18.74
C ASN A 259 -1.25 2.48 17.93
N ALA A 260 -2.44 2.42 17.35
CA ALA A 260 -3.23 3.58 16.96
C ALA A 260 -4.62 3.39 17.59
N LEU A 261 -4.72 3.79 18.86
CA LEU A 261 -5.87 3.53 19.73
C LEU A 261 -6.35 4.85 20.34
N ALA A 262 -7.65 5.07 20.37
CA ALA A 262 -8.23 6.21 21.07
C ALA A 262 -8.08 6.03 22.60
N ASP A 263 -7.82 7.13 23.31
CA ASP A 263 -7.57 7.10 24.77
C ASP A 263 -8.74 6.50 25.57
N ASP A 264 -9.97 6.58 25.06
CA ASP A 264 -11.19 6.10 25.71
C ASP A 264 -11.84 4.90 25.00
N ASP A 265 -11.08 4.06 24.28
CA ASP A 265 -11.64 2.97 23.48
C ASP A 265 -12.63 2.07 24.27
N LYS A 266 -13.91 2.17 23.89
CA LYS A 266 -15.04 1.40 24.45
C LYS A 266 -15.34 0.15 23.64
N GLY A 267 -14.37 -0.34 22.87
CA GLY A 267 -14.53 -1.45 21.94
C GLY A 267 -15.12 -1.05 20.60
N SER A 268 -15.19 0.25 20.30
CA SER A 268 -15.63 0.75 19.00
C SER A 268 -14.84 2.00 18.65
N SER A 269 -13.97 1.86 17.65
CA SER A 269 -13.28 2.96 16.98
C SER A 269 -13.77 3.01 15.54
N HIS A 270 -14.35 4.13 15.13
CA HIS A 270 -14.91 4.28 13.78
C HIS A 270 -13.79 4.50 12.76
N ALA A 271 -14.00 4.02 11.53
CA ALA A 271 -13.09 4.34 10.43
C ALA A 271 -12.99 5.87 10.27
N GLY A 272 -11.77 6.38 10.22
CA GLY A 272 -11.49 7.82 10.17
C GLY A 272 -11.15 8.48 11.51
N THR A 273 -11.26 7.78 12.65
CA THR A 273 -10.72 8.27 13.95
C THR A 273 -9.23 8.60 13.82
N PHE A 274 -8.49 7.73 13.14
CA PHE A 274 -7.13 7.97 12.69
C PHE A 274 -7.06 7.98 11.17
N ARG A 275 -6.08 8.71 10.62
CA ARG A 275 -5.82 8.75 9.18
C ARG A 275 -4.33 8.88 8.89
N ASN A 276 -3.94 8.48 7.68
CA ASN A 276 -2.62 8.78 7.13
C ASN A 276 -1.42 8.33 7.98
N ILE A 277 -1.56 7.21 8.71
CA ILE A 277 -0.47 6.61 9.50
C ILE A 277 0.34 5.67 8.59
N ARG A 278 1.67 5.82 8.61
CA ARG A 278 2.60 4.94 7.88
C ARG A 278 3.62 4.36 8.85
N ILE A 279 3.87 3.05 8.74
CA ILE A 279 5.00 2.38 9.39
C ILE A 279 5.85 1.78 8.27
N VAL A 280 7.11 2.20 8.17
CA VAL A 280 7.99 1.90 7.03
C VAL A 280 9.41 1.57 7.49
N GLY A 281 10.27 1.21 6.53
CA GLY A 281 11.68 0.90 6.77
C GLY A 281 11.95 -0.59 6.82
N LYS A 282 13.24 -0.96 6.82
CA LYS A 282 13.72 -2.35 6.80
C LYS A 282 14.12 -2.87 8.18
N GLY A 283 13.92 -2.08 9.22
CA GLY A 283 14.22 -2.47 10.59
C GLY A 283 13.26 -3.52 11.14
N THR A 284 13.53 -3.93 12.37
CA THR A 284 12.81 -5.02 13.03
C THR A 284 11.86 -4.49 14.11
N VAL A 285 10.66 -5.05 14.18
CA VAL A 285 9.78 -4.97 15.35
C VAL A 285 9.81 -6.34 16.01
N ASP A 286 10.48 -6.44 17.16
CA ASP A 286 10.57 -7.68 17.93
C ASP A 286 9.70 -7.54 19.19
N GLY A 287 8.64 -8.35 19.27
CA GLY A 287 7.72 -8.31 20.41
C GLY A 287 8.29 -8.88 21.71
N ASN A 288 9.46 -9.52 21.68
CA ASN A 288 10.13 -10.13 22.84
C ASN A 288 9.24 -11.12 23.63
N GLY A 289 8.30 -11.77 22.95
CA GLY A 289 7.25 -12.56 23.62
C GLY A 289 7.65 -13.98 23.99
N TRP A 290 8.65 -14.56 23.33
CA TRP A 290 8.95 -16.00 23.42
C TRP A 290 10.45 -16.28 23.39
N THR A 291 10.85 -17.33 24.11
CA THR A 291 12.21 -17.87 24.05
C THR A 291 12.39 -18.76 22.82
N ARG A 292 13.63 -18.87 22.32
CA ARG A 292 13.99 -19.82 21.27
C ARG A 292 14.32 -21.18 21.87
N GLY A 293 13.88 -22.27 21.23
CA GLY A 293 14.24 -23.65 21.58
C GLY A 293 13.13 -24.66 21.33
N VAL A 294 13.49 -25.95 21.28
CA VAL A 294 12.53 -27.06 21.33
C VAL A 294 12.26 -27.36 22.81
N LYS A 295 10.99 -27.38 23.23
CA LYS A 295 10.65 -27.88 24.58
C LYS A 295 11.17 -29.32 24.71
N GLN A 296 11.95 -29.60 25.76
CA GLN A 296 12.26 -30.99 26.11
C GLN A 296 10.94 -31.78 26.26
N GLY A 297 10.77 -32.84 25.45
CA GLY A 297 9.60 -33.72 25.48
C GLY A 297 8.52 -33.48 24.42
N GLY A 298 8.71 -32.59 23.45
CA GLY A 298 7.88 -32.57 22.24
C GLY A 298 8.32 -33.68 21.29
N THR A 299 7.54 -34.76 21.20
CA THR A 299 7.71 -35.83 20.20
C THR A 299 7.55 -35.32 18.78
#